data_AF-A0A537WFH1-F1
#
_entry.id   AF-A0A537WFH1-F1
#
_cell.length_a   1.000
_cell.length_b   1.000
_cell.length_c   1.000
_cell.angle_alpha   90.00
_cell.angle_beta   90.00
_cell.angle_gamma   90.00
#
_symmetry.space_group_name_H-M   'P 1'
#
loop_
_entity.id
_entity.type
_entity.pdbx_description
1 polymer ?
#
loop_
_entity_poly.entity_id
_entity_poly.type
_entity_poly.pdbx_seq_one_letter_code
_entity_poly.pdbx_strand_id
1 'polypeptide(L)'
;GSVEHEAAWIPHWLKQMDFTYVERPVFTKGWKSAEGLMPSDYWKRNMFVEFMEDDLGVQLRDRIGVENMLWGSDYPHAEATCPRSQQFLGRMFAGVPEADLRKITSDNAAKMFGFTLN
;
A
#
# COMPACT_ATOMS: atom_id res chain seq x y z
N GLY A 1 9.78 -0.87 -1.16
CA GLY A 1 8.41 -1.25 -0.82
C GLY A 1 8.41 -2.35 0.20
N SER A 2 7.22 -2.81 0.59
CA SER A 2 6.98 -3.96 1.45
C SER A 2 6.25 -5.03 0.64
N VAL A 3 6.56 -6.30 0.84
CA VAL A 3 5.94 -7.46 0.17
C VAL A 3 5.53 -8.43 1.26
N GLU A 4 4.34 -9.04 1.18
CA GLU A 4 3.88 -10.10 2.10
C GLU A 4 3.62 -9.65 3.56
N HIS A 5 3.43 -8.36 3.82
CA HIS A 5 3.24 -7.83 5.20
C HIS A 5 1.88 -7.19 5.47
N GLU A 6 0.93 -7.37 4.55
CA GLU A 6 -0.36 -6.67 4.54
C GLU A 6 -0.21 -5.14 4.60
N ALA A 7 -1.32 -4.41 4.63
CA ALA A 7 -1.34 -2.97 4.35
C ALA A 7 -2.01 -2.11 5.43
N ALA A 8 -2.89 -2.68 6.26
CA ALA A 8 -3.70 -1.95 7.24
C ALA A 8 -2.90 -1.23 8.35
N TRP A 9 -1.64 -1.63 8.57
CA TRP A 9 -0.75 -0.95 9.52
C TRP A 9 -0.24 0.40 9.00
N ILE A 10 -0.18 0.57 7.68
CA ILE A 10 0.46 1.73 7.02
C ILE A 10 -0.21 3.06 7.41
N PRO A 11 -1.55 3.22 7.38
CA PRO A 11 -2.19 4.48 7.72
C PRO A 11 -1.88 4.94 9.14
N HIS A 12 -1.84 3.99 10.10
CA HIS A 12 -1.46 4.30 11.47
C HIS A 12 0.00 4.77 11.52
N TRP A 13 0.90 4.04 10.86
CA TRP A 13 2.32 4.34 10.89
C TRP A 13 2.65 5.69 10.24
N LEU A 14 2.11 5.98 9.06
CA LEU A 14 2.29 7.27 8.39
C LEU A 14 1.80 8.42 9.26
N LYS A 15 0.63 8.27 9.89
CA LYS A 15 0.11 9.27 10.84
C LYS A 15 1.08 9.51 12.00
N GLN A 16 1.65 8.46 12.59
CA GLN A 16 2.60 8.58 13.71
C GLN A 16 3.91 9.21 13.28
N MET A 17 4.42 8.85 12.09
CA MET A 17 5.66 9.43 11.54
C MET A 17 5.49 10.93 11.29
N ASP A 18 4.41 11.33 10.61
CA ASP A 18 4.13 12.73 10.33
C ASP A 18 3.92 13.53 11.61
N PHE A 19 3.13 12.99 12.55
CA PHE A 19 2.91 13.61 13.85
C PHE A 19 4.23 13.80 14.61
N THR A 20 5.08 12.79 14.67
CA THR A 20 6.37 12.89 15.36
C THR A 20 7.29 13.90 14.68
N TYR A 21 7.31 13.92 13.35
CA TYR A 21 8.12 14.85 12.56
C TYR A 21 7.73 16.32 12.82
N VAL A 22 6.44 16.61 12.99
CA VAL A 22 5.94 17.97 13.25
C VAL A 22 5.97 18.33 14.74
N GLU A 23 5.42 17.47 15.59
CA GLU A 23 5.05 17.80 16.98
C GLU A 23 6.11 17.40 18.00
N ARG A 24 7.18 16.70 17.59
CA ARG A 24 8.24 16.25 18.50
C ARG A 24 9.64 16.70 18.06
N PRO A 25 9.87 18.03 17.94
CA PRO A 25 11.14 18.59 17.50
C PRO A 25 12.31 18.25 18.43
N VAL A 26 12.04 17.89 19.69
CA VAL A 26 13.09 17.44 20.64
C VAL A 26 13.70 16.11 20.20
N PHE A 27 12.88 15.17 19.71
CA PHE A 27 13.38 13.88 19.20
C PHE A 27 14.04 14.03 17.83
N THR A 28 13.56 14.95 16.99
CA THR A 28 14.20 15.23 15.70
C THR A 28 15.37 16.19 15.80
N LYS A 29 15.62 16.81 16.96
CA LYS A 29 16.60 17.91 17.17
C LYS A 29 16.40 19.07 16.18
N GLY A 30 15.14 19.36 15.82
CA GLY A 30 14.80 20.35 14.81
C GLY A 30 15.16 19.94 13.38
N TRP A 31 15.54 18.68 13.15
CA TRP A 31 15.83 18.15 11.83
C TRP A 31 14.61 18.26 10.93
N LYS A 32 14.86 18.68 9.69
CA LYS A 32 13.92 18.64 8.59
C LYS A 32 14.53 17.81 7.47
N SER A 33 13.68 17.12 6.71
CA SER A 33 14.09 16.48 5.47
C SER A 33 14.69 17.51 4.52
N ALA A 34 15.67 17.09 3.72
CA ALA A 34 16.38 17.99 2.81
C ALA A 34 15.44 18.68 1.80
N GLU A 35 14.35 18.01 1.43
CA GLU A 35 13.34 18.50 0.50
C GLU A 35 12.15 19.17 1.20
N GLY A 36 12.13 19.23 2.53
CA GLY A 36 11.00 19.76 3.31
C GLY A 36 9.72 18.90 3.25
N LEU A 37 9.79 17.70 2.68
CA LEU A 37 8.68 16.75 2.57
C LEU A 37 8.38 16.05 3.89
N MET A 38 7.11 15.69 4.08
CA MET A 38 6.65 14.84 5.18
C MET A 38 7.04 13.38 4.93
N PRO A 39 7.20 12.56 5.99
CA PRO A 39 7.33 11.11 5.84
C PRO A 39 6.26 10.49 4.92
N SER A 40 5.00 10.91 5.01
CA SER A 40 3.94 10.45 4.11
C SER A 40 4.16 10.79 2.63
N ASP A 41 4.84 11.90 2.34
CA ASP A 41 5.11 12.29 0.95
C ASP A 41 6.17 11.38 0.33
N TYR A 42 7.20 11.04 1.12
CA TYR A 42 8.18 10.04 0.72
C TYR A 42 7.55 8.67 0.51
N TRP A 43 6.58 8.27 1.34
CA TRP A 43 5.81 7.05 1.12
C TRP A 43 5.13 7.07 -0.26
N LYS A 44 4.32 8.11 -0.52
CA LYS A 44 3.59 8.23 -1.81
C LYS A 44 4.53 8.22 -3.01
N ARG A 45 5.70 8.85 -2.90
CA ARG A 45 6.65 8.99 -4.02
C ARG A 45 7.50 7.74 -4.26
N ASN A 46 7.95 7.07 -3.20
CA ASN A 46 9.05 6.11 -3.27
C ASN A 46 8.68 4.69 -2.87
N MET A 47 7.52 4.48 -2.24
CA MET A 47 7.17 3.21 -1.62
C MET A 47 6.00 2.54 -2.32
N PHE A 48 5.90 1.25 -2.09
CA PHE A 48 4.75 0.43 -2.45
C PHE A 48 4.54 -0.62 -1.36
N VAL A 49 3.34 -1.19 -1.31
CA VAL A 49 3.00 -2.37 -0.51
C VAL A 49 2.35 -3.41 -1.40
N GLU A 50 2.78 -4.64 -1.27
CA GLU A 50 2.09 -5.82 -1.77
C GLU A 50 1.43 -6.56 -0.59
N PHE A 51 0.23 -7.09 -0.84
CA PHE A 51 -0.64 -7.72 0.16
C PHE A 51 -1.51 -8.83 -0.46
N MET A 52 -2.05 -9.72 0.37
CA MET A 52 -2.76 -10.92 -0.08
C MET A 52 -4.23 -10.96 0.38
N GLU A 53 -4.45 -10.91 1.70
CA GLU A 53 -5.76 -11.08 2.34
C GLU A 53 -6.06 -9.98 3.39
N ASP A 54 -6.01 -8.71 2.98
CA ASP A 54 -6.24 -7.56 3.87
C ASP A 54 -7.38 -6.64 3.39
N ASP A 55 -8.61 -7.03 3.72
CA ASP A 55 -9.83 -6.26 3.43
C ASP A 55 -9.84 -4.91 4.16
N LEU A 56 -9.29 -4.83 5.37
CA LEU A 56 -9.12 -3.59 6.11
C LEU A 56 -8.14 -2.64 5.38
N GLY A 57 -7.04 -3.17 4.84
CA GLY A 57 -6.10 -2.44 3.99
C GLY A 57 -6.79 -1.86 2.76
N VAL A 58 -7.65 -2.63 2.09
CA VAL A 58 -8.46 -2.17 0.94
C VAL A 58 -9.47 -1.08 1.35
N GLN A 59 -10.10 -1.19 2.52
CA GLN A 59 -10.97 -0.14 3.05
C GLN A 59 -10.21 1.17 3.32
N LEU A 60 -8.93 1.07 3.69
CA LEU A 60 -8.06 2.21 3.99
C LEU A 60 -7.21 2.68 2.79
N ARG A 61 -7.43 2.15 1.58
CA ARG A 61 -6.62 2.39 0.39
C ARG A 61 -6.38 3.87 0.07
N ASP A 62 -7.33 4.76 0.35
CA ASP A 62 -7.18 6.19 0.10
C ASP A 62 -6.14 6.84 1.01
N ARG A 63 -5.95 6.28 2.22
CA ARG A 63 -4.92 6.71 3.17
C ARG A 63 -3.56 6.11 2.84
N ILE A 64 -3.54 4.89 2.31
CA ILE A 64 -2.31 4.18 1.89
C ILE A 64 -1.79 4.76 0.57
N GLY A 65 -2.69 5.17 -0.32
CA GLY A 65 -2.41 5.54 -1.71
C GLY A 65 -2.68 4.37 -2.63
N VAL A 66 -3.76 4.45 -3.42
CA VAL A 66 -4.14 3.42 -4.40
C VAL A 66 -3.00 3.12 -5.38
N GLU A 67 -2.23 4.13 -5.79
CA GLU A 67 -1.07 3.99 -6.69
C GLU A 67 0.13 3.27 -6.05
N ASN A 68 0.14 3.12 -4.72
CA ASN A 68 1.21 2.50 -3.95
C ASN A 68 0.87 1.05 -3.56
N MET A 69 -0.31 0.54 -3.92
CA MET A 69 -0.77 -0.79 -3.54
C MET A 69 -0.68 -1.77 -4.71
N LEU A 70 -0.24 -2.99 -4.45
CA LEU A 70 -0.24 -4.12 -5.36
C LEU A 70 -0.90 -5.31 -4.66
N TRP A 71 -1.65 -6.10 -5.40
CA TRP A 71 -2.12 -7.40 -4.91
C TRP A 71 -1.25 -8.53 -5.47
N GLY A 72 -0.89 -9.49 -4.63
CA GLY A 72 -0.22 -10.72 -5.03
C GLY A 72 -0.82 -11.92 -4.31
N SER A 73 -0.69 -13.10 -4.92
CA SER A 73 -1.28 -14.33 -4.37
C SER A 73 -0.35 -15.14 -3.47
N ASP A 74 0.93 -14.77 -3.43
CA ASP A 74 2.02 -15.48 -2.74
C ASP A 74 2.10 -17.00 -2.98
N TYR A 75 1.81 -17.44 -4.21
CA TYR A 75 1.87 -18.86 -4.53
C TYR A 75 3.33 -19.35 -4.55
N PRO A 76 3.65 -20.54 -3.97
CA PRO A 76 2.77 -21.58 -3.45
C PRO A 76 2.72 -21.67 -1.91
N HIS A 77 2.90 -20.55 -1.21
CA HIS A 77 2.98 -20.57 0.25
C HIS A 77 1.66 -21.01 0.93
N ALA A 78 1.70 -21.28 2.23
CA ALA A 78 0.54 -21.81 2.95
C ALA A 78 -0.57 -20.76 3.14
N GLU A 79 -0.15 -19.50 3.23
CA GLU A 79 -0.93 -18.26 3.29
C GLU A 79 -1.45 -17.82 1.91
N ALA A 80 -1.01 -18.47 0.82
CA ALA A 80 -1.38 -18.11 -0.52
C ALA A 80 -2.90 -18.19 -0.75
N THR A 81 -3.44 -17.23 -1.49
CA THR A 81 -4.87 -17.22 -1.84
C THR A 81 -5.24 -18.29 -2.88
N CYS A 82 -4.24 -18.85 -3.59
CA CYS A 82 -4.42 -19.86 -4.63
C CYS A 82 -4.95 -21.18 -4.04
N PRO A 83 -5.92 -21.88 -4.67
CA PRO A 83 -6.55 -21.62 -5.99
C PRO A 83 -7.81 -20.75 -5.92
N ARG A 84 -8.10 -20.12 -4.77
CA ARG A 84 -9.32 -19.36 -4.52
C ARG A 84 -9.16 -17.84 -4.67
N SER A 85 -8.09 -17.37 -5.33
CA SER A 85 -7.75 -15.95 -5.42
C SER A 85 -8.91 -15.05 -5.88
N GLN A 86 -9.68 -15.50 -6.88
CA GLN A 86 -10.85 -14.75 -7.37
C GLN A 86 -11.93 -14.56 -6.29
N GLN A 87 -12.13 -15.56 -5.42
CA GLN A 87 -13.09 -15.49 -4.31
C GLN A 87 -12.63 -14.51 -3.22
N PHE A 88 -11.33 -14.41 -2.96
CA PHE A 88 -10.78 -13.44 -2.01
C PHE A 88 -10.85 -12.02 -2.56
N LEU A 89 -10.43 -11.81 -3.80
CA LEU A 89 -10.54 -10.52 -4.49
C LEU A 89 -11.99 -10.01 -4.50
N GLY A 90 -12.96 -10.86 -4.88
CA GLY A 90 -14.37 -10.48 -4.90
C GLY A 90 -14.93 -10.08 -3.52
N ARG A 91 -14.37 -10.63 -2.43
CA ARG A 91 -14.76 -10.25 -1.06
C ARG A 91 -14.08 -8.96 -0.61
N MET A 92 -12.77 -8.86 -0.76
CA MET A 92 -11.99 -7.68 -0.31
C MET A 92 -12.38 -6.41 -1.06
N PHE A 93 -12.68 -6.51 -2.36
CA PHE A 93 -12.98 -5.37 -3.21
C PHE A 93 -14.49 -5.14 -3.42
N ALA A 94 -15.35 -5.78 -2.62
CA ALA A 94 -16.79 -5.55 -2.69
C ALA A 94 -17.11 -4.07 -2.44
N GLY A 95 -17.70 -3.40 -3.44
CA GLY A 95 -18.04 -1.97 -3.37
C GLY A 95 -16.87 -1.01 -3.62
N VAL A 96 -15.67 -1.51 -3.94
CA VAL A 96 -14.54 -0.69 -4.37
C VAL A 96 -14.74 -0.28 -5.84
N PRO A 97 -14.47 0.99 -6.23
CA PRO A 97 -14.54 1.40 -7.63
C PRO A 97 -13.66 0.51 -8.53
N GLU A 98 -14.18 0.16 -9.69
CA GLU A 98 -13.48 -0.71 -10.65
C GLU A 98 -12.10 -0.16 -11.05
N ALA A 99 -11.97 1.18 -11.13
CA ALA A 99 -10.70 1.83 -11.41
C ALA A 99 -9.64 1.57 -10.32
N ASP A 100 -10.02 1.55 -9.05
CA ASP A 100 -9.10 1.27 -7.94
C ASP A 100 -8.73 -0.22 -7.91
N LEU A 101 -9.71 -1.11 -8.10
CA LEU A 101 -9.49 -2.55 -8.22
C LEU A 101 -8.48 -2.85 -9.33
N ARG A 102 -8.68 -2.26 -10.51
CA ARG A 102 -7.80 -2.46 -11.68
C ARG A 102 -6.38 -1.96 -11.40
N LYS A 103 -6.23 -0.79 -10.77
CA LYS A 103 -4.90 -0.27 -10.40
C LYS A 103 -4.16 -1.21 -9.48
N ILE A 104 -4.83 -1.65 -8.41
CA ILE A 104 -4.22 -2.46 -7.36
C ILE A 104 -3.90 -3.88 -7.85
N THR A 105 -4.75 -4.46 -8.70
CA THR A 105 -4.55 -5.84 -9.20
C THR A 105 -3.77 -5.92 -10.52
N SER A 106 -3.51 -4.79 -11.20
CA SER A 106 -2.91 -4.81 -12.54
C SER A 106 -2.04 -3.58 -12.85
N ASP A 107 -2.63 -2.39 -12.97
CA ASP A 107 -1.94 -1.25 -13.61
C ASP A 107 -0.68 -0.80 -12.84
N ASN A 108 -0.71 -0.84 -11.51
CA ASN A 108 0.44 -0.46 -10.68
C ASN A 108 1.62 -1.42 -10.87
N ALA A 109 1.34 -2.73 -10.93
CA ALA A 109 2.37 -3.74 -11.19
C ALA A 109 2.98 -3.54 -12.59
N ALA A 110 2.14 -3.34 -13.61
CA ALA A 110 2.58 -3.09 -14.98
C ALA A 110 3.51 -1.88 -15.07
N LYS A 111 3.12 -0.77 -14.44
CA LYS A 111 3.93 0.45 -14.37
C LYS A 111 5.24 0.24 -13.62
N MET A 112 5.20 -0.45 -12.48
CA MET A 112 6.37 -0.65 -11.62
C MET A 112 7.40 -1.58 -12.25
N PHE A 113 6.96 -2.66 -12.88
CA PHE A 113 7.84 -3.68 -13.46
C PHE A 113 8.08 -3.49 -14.96
N GLY A 114 7.43 -2.51 -15.59
CA GLY A 114 7.70 -2.12 -16.98
C GLY A 114 7.15 -3.09 -18.03
N PHE A 115 6.03 -3.77 -17.75
CA PHE A 115 5.35 -4.62 -18.72
C PHE A 115 4.06 -4.01 -19.25
N THR A 116 3.66 -4.39 -20.45
CA THR A 116 2.41 -3.96 -21.09
C THR A 116 1.26 -4.86 -20.67
N LEU A 117 0.11 -4.26 -20.38
CA LEU A 117 -1.15 -4.98 -20.22
C LEU A 117 -1.73 -5.31 -21.59
N ASN A 118 -2.32 -6.50 -21.71
CA ASN A 118 -3.04 -6.95 -22.90
C ASN A 118 -4.46 -6.41 -22.94
#